data_AF-A0A2W4LCV1-F1
#
_entry.id   AF-A0A2W4LCV1-F1
#
_cell.length_a   1.000
_cell.length_b   1.000
_cell.length_c   1.000
_cell.angle_alpha   90.00
_cell.angle_beta   90.00
_cell.angle_gamma   90.00
#
_symmetry.space_group_name_H-M   'P 1'
#
loop_
_entity.id
_entity.type
_entity.pdbx_description
1 polymer ?
#
loop_
_entity_poly.entity_id
_entity_poly.type
_entity_poly.pdbx_seq_one_letter_code
_entity_poly.pdbx_strand_id
1 'polypeptide(L)'
;MLRSTHRIARLIGSLLVGAALPATVAAGATLTIACKDESQPEYWVEKLEDQAWRARAIKRLEQFFEDSLTKANKDLKAQEVQDLIGKTIEPLTKTYVEHGDMLDSKSRVALIKLLAGYKDKRAEPAFKKAFEDFAKAPKSGKDDQDIKWAAIATADAKLESLAGPMLEAFGKLRASTMLGGVVYKDFNAAMLELPSKSWAPALIQKLGAEMTRPQNAKDKSAISDYMDQQFWQTTAAALLGRIGDPAGVEPLIKVLLDPAKVDVHATAMVSLIQLGKPASDGAFSWLRGKPKGCSPFASSASRISLRAVRPRTSRARRRRR
;
A
#
# COMPACT_ATOMS: atom_id res chain seq x y z
N MET A 1 63.92 28.22 72.28
CA MET A 1 64.76 29.27 72.88
C MET A 1 65.69 29.82 71.81
N LEU A 2 65.65 31.15 71.57
CA LEU A 2 66.71 32.04 71.06
C LEU A 2 67.44 31.63 69.75
N ARG A 3 67.75 32.49 68.76
CA ARG A 3 67.69 33.95 68.58
C ARG A 3 68.18 34.22 67.15
N SER A 4 67.69 35.33 66.56
CA SER A 4 68.45 36.36 65.84
C SER A 4 69.46 35.92 64.77
N THR A 5 69.16 36.01 63.48
CA THR A 5 69.41 37.19 62.59
C THR A 5 70.75 37.92 62.78
N HIS A 6 71.55 37.96 61.70
CA HIS A 6 72.47 39.06 61.37
C HIS A 6 72.35 39.44 59.88
N ARG A 7 72.45 40.75 59.66
CA ARG A 7 72.17 41.53 58.45
C ARG A 7 73.44 41.74 57.60
N ILE A 8 73.31 41.75 56.27
CA ILE A 8 74.13 42.55 55.32
C ILE A 8 73.20 42.79 54.10
N ALA A 9 72.52 43.93 53.93
CA ALA A 9 72.96 45.23 53.41
C ALA A 9 73.37 45.25 51.91
N ARG A 10 72.50 45.87 51.10
CA ARG A 10 72.77 46.80 49.97
C ARG A 10 73.50 46.26 48.72
N LEU A 11 72.86 46.33 47.53
CA LEU A 11 72.89 47.47 46.59
C LEU A 11 72.21 47.14 45.25
N ILE A 12 71.24 47.99 44.88
CA ILE A 12 70.94 48.62 43.58
C ILE A 12 71.35 47.87 42.30
N GLY A 13 70.37 47.69 41.40
CA GLY A 13 70.62 47.46 39.97
C GLY A 13 69.35 47.08 39.22
N SER A 14 68.57 48.09 38.83
CA SER A 14 67.43 47.95 37.92
C SER A 14 67.84 47.29 36.60
N LEU A 15 67.23 46.16 36.24
CA LEU A 15 67.17 45.69 34.86
C LEU A 15 65.77 45.13 34.58
N LEU A 16 64.95 45.91 33.89
CA LEU A 16 63.72 45.47 33.26
C LEU A 16 64.09 44.58 32.07
N VAL A 17 63.87 43.28 32.20
CA VAL A 17 63.86 42.35 31.07
C VAL A 17 62.51 41.65 31.09
N GLY A 18 61.67 42.00 30.11
CA GLY A 18 60.40 41.35 29.86
C GLY A 18 60.63 39.90 29.46
N ALA A 19 60.09 38.97 30.25
CA ALA A 19 59.92 37.59 29.87
C ALA A 19 58.50 37.41 29.34
N ALA A 20 58.38 37.32 28.01
CA ALA A 20 57.17 36.86 27.34
C ALA A 20 56.99 35.37 27.65
N LEU A 21 55.89 35.03 28.33
CA LEU A 21 55.42 33.64 28.43
C LEU A 21 54.82 33.26 27.07
N PRO A 22 55.23 32.15 26.44
CA PRO A 22 54.51 31.63 25.29
C PRO A 22 53.16 31.09 25.80
N ALA A 23 52.08 31.81 25.48
CA ALA A 23 50.73 31.28 25.55
C ALA A 23 50.61 30.13 24.54
N THR A 24 50.77 28.90 25.01
CA THR A 24 50.32 27.73 24.27
C THR A 24 48.80 27.81 24.17
N VAL A 25 48.32 28.36 23.04
CA VAL A 25 46.93 28.20 22.63
C VAL A 25 46.76 26.74 22.24
N ALA A 26 46.41 25.91 23.23
CA ALA A 26 45.79 24.63 22.95
C ALA A 26 44.43 24.96 22.33
N ALA A 27 44.38 24.95 20.99
CA ALA A 27 43.13 24.90 20.25
C ALA A 27 42.47 23.54 20.56
N GLY A 28 41.82 23.48 21.72
CA GLY A 28 40.89 22.41 22.04
C GLY A 28 39.77 22.50 21.02
N ALA A 29 39.80 21.61 20.03
CA ALA A 29 38.63 21.28 19.24
C ALA A 29 37.59 20.73 20.22
N THR A 30 36.80 21.63 20.79
CA THR A 30 35.55 21.29 21.43
C THR A 30 34.67 20.81 20.29
N LEU A 31 34.67 19.49 20.07
CA LEU A 31 33.52 18.82 19.50
C LEU A 31 32.38 19.13 20.45
N THR A 32 31.65 20.21 20.17
CA THR A 32 30.37 20.45 20.80
C THR A 32 29.50 19.28 20.37
N ILE A 33 29.44 18.25 21.21
CA ILE A 33 28.30 17.36 21.27
C ILE A 33 27.15 18.30 21.61
N ALA A 34 26.52 18.87 20.58
CA ALA A 34 25.30 19.62 20.77
C ALA A 34 24.35 18.64 21.47
N CYS A 35 24.04 18.90 22.74
CA CYS A 35 23.07 18.11 23.47
C CYS A 35 21.79 18.13 22.65
N LYS A 36 21.48 17.02 21.98
CA LYS A 36 20.23 16.86 21.25
C LYS A 36 19.12 16.99 22.29
N ASP A 37 18.24 17.96 22.09
CA ASP A 37 17.12 18.26 22.97
C ASP A 37 15.81 17.71 22.38
N GLU A 38 14.78 17.53 23.21
CA GLU A 38 13.46 16.99 22.81
C GLU A 38 12.74 17.83 21.74
N SER A 39 13.23 19.05 21.49
CA SER A 39 12.79 19.95 20.42
C SER A 39 13.33 19.58 19.02
N GLN A 40 14.30 18.67 18.92
CA GLN A 40 14.94 18.28 17.66
C GLN A 40 14.50 16.87 17.23
N PRO A 41 14.24 16.64 15.93
CA PRO A 41 13.86 15.30 15.43
C PRO A 41 14.96 14.26 15.65
N GLU A 42 16.24 14.66 15.62
CA GLU A 42 17.39 13.76 15.82
C GLU A 42 17.41 13.10 17.19
N TYR A 43 16.94 13.81 18.24
CA TYR A 43 16.77 13.23 19.58
C TYR A 43 15.79 12.06 19.53
N TRP A 44 14.66 12.22 18.85
CA TRP A 44 13.62 11.19 18.77
C TRP A 44 14.01 10.04 17.84
N VAL A 45 14.82 10.30 16.80
CA VAL A 45 15.42 9.24 15.98
C VAL A 45 16.27 8.30 16.84
N GLU A 46 17.11 8.82 17.75
CA GLU A 46 17.90 7.97 18.66
C GLU A 46 17.03 7.14 19.60
N LYS A 47 15.87 7.67 20.00
CA LYS A 47 14.91 6.97 20.87
C LYS A 47 14.11 5.87 20.18
N LEU A 48 14.22 5.70 18.85
CA LEU A 48 13.55 4.59 18.14
C LEU A 48 14.14 3.23 18.50
N GLU A 49 15.42 3.17 18.86
CA GLU A 49 16.11 1.93 19.24
C GLU A 49 15.65 1.45 20.63
N ASP A 50 15.23 2.37 21.52
CA ASP A 50 14.76 2.04 22.86
C ASP A 50 13.27 1.64 22.86
N GLN A 51 12.99 0.38 23.25
CA GLN A 51 11.63 -0.16 23.30
C GLN A 51 10.66 0.66 24.15
N ALA A 52 11.11 1.20 25.29
CA ALA A 52 10.25 1.98 26.17
C ALA A 52 9.86 3.34 25.57
N TRP A 53 10.71 3.87 24.68
CA TRP A 53 10.53 5.19 24.09
C TRP A 53 9.99 5.15 22.66
N ARG A 54 10.10 4.01 21.96
CA ARG A 54 9.78 3.86 20.54
C ARG A 54 8.42 4.41 20.13
N ALA A 55 7.36 4.04 20.85
CA ALA A 55 6.00 4.52 20.55
C ALA A 55 5.89 6.06 20.70
N ARG A 56 6.51 6.63 21.73
CA ARG A 56 6.56 8.08 21.94
C ARG A 56 7.39 8.77 20.86
N ALA A 57 8.52 8.17 20.47
CA ALA A 57 9.38 8.68 19.41
C ALA A 57 8.65 8.73 18.06
N ILE A 58 7.96 7.66 17.67
CA ILE A 58 7.13 7.63 16.46
C ILE A 58 6.12 8.78 16.47
N LYS A 59 5.36 8.93 17.57
CA LYS A 59 4.37 10.00 17.70
C LYS A 59 4.99 11.40 17.61
N ARG A 60 6.17 11.60 18.20
CA ARG A 60 6.86 12.90 18.14
C ARG A 60 7.39 13.20 16.74
N LEU A 61 7.92 12.21 16.05
CA LEU A 61 8.37 12.35 14.65
C LEU A 61 7.19 12.61 13.69
N GLU A 62 6.03 11.98 13.93
CA GLU A 62 4.79 12.31 13.21
C GLU A 62 4.41 13.79 13.42
N GLN A 63 4.44 14.27 14.67
CA GLN A 63 4.15 15.67 14.98
C GLN A 63 5.12 16.64 14.27
N PHE A 64 6.44 16.36 14.27
CA PHE A 64 7.40 17.19 13.56
C PHE A 64 7.08 17.28 12.06
N PHE A 65 6.66 16.18 11.45
CA PHE A 65 6.28 16.16 10.04
C PHE A 65 5.02 16.97 9.77
N GLU A 66 3.96 16.80 10.58
CA GLU A 66 2.72 17.56 10.46
C GLU A 66 2.94 19.06 10.67
N ASP A 67 3.76 19.44 11.65
CA ASP A 67 4.13 20.82 11.93
C ASP A 67 4.93 21.44 10.77
N SER A 68 5.90 20.69 10.23
CA SER A 68 6.70 21.13 9.08
C SER A 68 5.82 21.34 7.84
N LEU A 69 4.94 20.38 7.52
CA LEU A 69 3.97 20.53 6.44
C LEU A 69 3.05 21.73 6.66
N THR A 70 2.56 21.96 7.88
CA THR A 70 1.66 23.08 8.17
C THR A 70 2.37 24.42 7.93
N LYS A 71 3.62 24.55 8.37
CA LYS A 71 4.45 25.75 8.13
C LYS A 71 4.72 25.96 6.64
N ALA A 72 4.93 24.87 5.91
CA ALA A 72 5.14 24.88 4.46
C ALA A 72 3.83 24.97 3.64
N ASN A 73 2.68 25.30 4.25
CA ASN A 73 1.38 25.35 3.57
C ASN A 73 1.04 24.05 2.80
N LYS A 74 1.33 22.91 3.43
CA LYS A 74 1.16 21.54 2.91
C LYS A 74 2.02 21.21 1.69
N ASP A 75 3.05 22.01 1.40
CA ASP A 75 3.99 21.70 0.35
C ASP A 75 4.97 20.61 0.81
N LEU A 76 4.74 19.38 0.35
CA LEU A 76 5.64 18.27 0.61
C LEU A 76 7.05 18.51 0.05
N LYS A 77 7.20 19.36 -0.98
CA LYS A 77 8.47 19.65 -1.66
C LYS A 77 9.26 20.79 -1.03
N ALA A 78 8.72 21.47 -0.01
CA ALA A 78 9.44 22.48 0.73
C ALA A 78 10.71 21.90 1.37
N GLN A 79 11.78 22.69 1.40
CA GLN A 79 13.11 22.23 1.82
C GLN A 79 13.09 21.71 3.26
N GLU A 80 12.42 22.41 4.16
CA GLU A 80 12.29 22.04 5.57
C GLU A 80 11.54 20.70 5.78
N VAL A 81 10.61 20.36 4.87
CA VAL A 81 9.88 19.09 4.88
C VAL A 81 10.79 17.99 4.34
N GLN A 82 11.47 18.23 3.22
CA GLN A 82 12.38 17.28 2.59
C GLN A 82 13.60 16.97 3.48
N ASP A 83 14.14 17.95 4.19
CA ASP A 83 15.24 17.77 5.16
C ASP A 83 14.81 16.86 6.31
N LEU A 84 13.59 17.06 6.84
CA LEU A 84 13.05 16.22 7.89
C LEU A 84 12.79 14.79 7.41
N ILE A 85 12.20 14.62 6.22
CA ILE A 85 12.00 13.30 5.60
C ILE A 85 13.37 12.62 5.43
N GLY A 86 14.35 13.33 4.88
CA GLY A 86 15.70 12.82 4.63
C GLY A 86 16.37 12.24 5.89
N LYS A 87 16.17 12.89 7.04
CA LYS A 87 16.74 12.46 8.33
C LYS A 87 15.97 11.32 9.01
N THR A 88 14.69 11.15 8.70
CA THR A 88 13.80 10.27 9.49
C THR A 88 13.34 9.03 8.75
N ILE A 89 13.30 9.05 7.40
CA ILE A 89 12.74 7.97 6.60
C ILE A 89 13.46 6.63 6.78
N GLU A 90 14.78 6.61 6.76
CA GLU A 90 15.55 5.37 6.93
C GLU A 90 15.39 4.80 8.34
N PRO A 91 15.59 5.58 9.44
CA PRO A 91 15.34 5.08 10.80
C PRO A 91 13.91 4.59 11.04
N LEU A 92 12.90 5.31 10.53
CA LEU A 92 11.49 4.92 10.68
C LEU A 92 11.16 3.66 9.87
N THR A 93 11.69 3.54 8.66
CA THR A 93 11.53 2.35 7.82
C THR A 93 12.16 1.13 8.49
N LYS A 94 13.41 1.27 8.98
CA LYS A 94 14.10 0.24 9.75
C LYS A 94 13.30 -0.17 10.98
N THR A 95 12.76 0.80 11.73
CA THR A 95 11.93 0.57 12.92
C THR A 95 10.70 -0.28 12.58
N TYR A 96 10.01 0.01 11.48
CA TYR A 96 8.86 -0.78 11.05
C TYR A 96 9.28 -2.21 10.68
N VAL A 97 10.39 -2.35 9.95
CA VAL A 97 10.90 -3.64 9.49
C VAL A 97 11.35 -4.54 10.63
N GLU A 98 12.11 -4.01 11.59
CA GLU A 98 12.76 -4.79 12.65
C GLU A 98 11.93 -4.89 13.93
N HIS A 99 11.11 -3.88 14.21
CA HIS A 99 10.40 -3.76 15.50
C HIS A 99 8.89 -3.61 15.36
N GLY A 100 8.34 -3.66 14.14
CA GLY A 100 6.89 -3.52 13.90
C GLY A 100 6.05 -4.51 14.69
N ASP A 101 6.51 -5.75 14.85
CA ASP A 101 5.81 -6.80 15.61
C ASP A 101 5.80 -6.57 17.13
N MET A 102 6.69 -5.70 17.63
CA MET A 102 6.78 -5.32 19.05
C MET A 102 5.97 -4.07 19.37
N LEU A 103 5.40 -3.41 18.36
CA LEU A 103 4.57 -2.23 18.52
C LEU A 103 3.10 -2.63 18.70
N ASP A 104 2.40 -1.90 19.55
CA ASP A 104 0.93 -1.95 19.56
C ASP A 104 0.36 -1.46 18.21
N SER A 105 -0.84 -1.91 17.85
CA SER A 105 -1.43 -1.60 16.54
C SER A 105 -1.55 -0.10 16.27
N LYS A 106 -1.79 0.73 17.29
CA LYS A 106 -1.90 2.19 17.10
C LYS A 106 -0.55 2.79 16.72
N SER A 107 0.52 2.44 17.44
CA SER A 107 1.87 2.93 17.14
C SER A 107 2.38 2.41 15.79
N ARG A 108 2.12 1.13 15.48
CA ARG A 108 2.50 0.50 14.21
C ARG A 108 1.79 1.15 13.02
N VAL A 109 0.48 1.38 13.13
CA VAL A 109 -0.31 2.06 12.09
C VAL A 109 0.05 3.54 11.95
N ALA A 110 0.37 4.24 13.05
CA ALA A 110 0.88 5.61 12.97
C ALA A 110 2.21 5.67 12.20
N LEU A 111 3.12 4.73 12.44
CA LEU A 111 4.40 4.64 11.75
C LEU A 111 4.25 4.42 10.24
N ILE A 112 3.49 3.41 9.81
CA ILE A 112 3.30 3.12 8.38
C ILE A 112 2.52 4.21 7.66
N LYS A 113 1.58 4.87 8.34
CA LYS A 113 0.87 6.06 7.82
C LYS A 113 1.82 7.24 7.63
N LEU A 114 2.71 7.49 8.59
CA LEU A 114 3.74 8.53 8.48
C LEU A 114 4.65 8.27 7.27
N LEU A 115 5.14 7.03 7.13
CA LEU A 115 5.95 6.61 5.99
C LEU A 115 5.21 6.76 4.65
N ALA A 116 3.92 6.42 4.60
CA ALA A 116 3.09 6.65 3.42
C ALA A 116 2.97 8.15 3.08
N GLY A 117 2.84 9.00 4.10
CA GLY A 117 2.77 10.46 3.96
C GLY A 117 4.02 11.09 3.34
N TYR A 118 5.18 10.44 3.46
CA TYR A 118 6.43 10.92 2.86
C TYR A 118 6.44 10.84 1.34
N LYS A 119 5.61 9.98 0.73
CA LYS A 119 5.56 9.70 -0.72
C LYS A 119 6.96 9.46 -1.32
N ASP A 120 7.78 8.71 -0.59
CA ASP A 120 9.18 8.46 -0.92
C ASP A 120 9.46 6.94 -0.98
N LYS A 121 10.18 6.53 -2.02
CA LYS A 121 10.44 5.12 -2.32
C LYS A 121 11.34 4.42 -1.30
N ARG A 122 12.11 5.17 -0.51
CA ARG A 122 12.98 4.59 0.53
C ARG A 122 12.18 3.83 1.61
N ALA A 123 10.90 4.13 1.77
CA ALA A 123 10.00 3.41 2.67
C ALA A 123 9.44 2.07 2.11
N GLU A 124 9.77 1.72 0.86
CA GLU A 124 9.33 0.48 0.21
C GLU A 124 9.50 -0.79 1.06
N PRO A 125 10.62 -1.01 1.79
CA PRO A 125 10.77 -2.19 2.63
C PRO A 125 9.71 -2.32 3.73
N ALA A 126 9.24 -1.20 4.29
CA ALA A 126 8.18 -1.22 5.30
C ALA A 126 6.83 -1.62 4.70
N PHE A 127 6.48 -1.07 3.52
CA PHE A 127 5.25 -1.43 2.81
C PHE A 127 5.25 -2.90 2.37
N LYS A 128 6.39 -3.41 1.90
CA LYS A 128 6.59 -4.83 1.59
C LYS A 128 6.30 -5.70 2.81
N LYS A 129 6.94 -5.42 3.96
CA LYS A 129 6.72 -6.16 5.20
C LYS A 129 5.25 -6.11 5.63
N ALA A 130 4.60 -4.94 5.53
CA ALA A 130 3.18 -4.80 5.89
C ALA A 130 2.27 -5.77 5.10
N PHE A 131 2.51 -5.93 3.79
CA PHE A 131 1.76 -6.89 2.98
C PHE A 131 2.10 -8.34 3.34
N GLU A 132 3.38 -8.66 3.51
CA GLU A 132 3.86 -10.02 3.81
C GLU A 132 3.36 -10.50 5.18
N ASP A 133 3.44 -9.66 6.21
CA ASP A 133 2.95 -9.97 7.56
C ASP A 133 1.44 -10.21 7.56
N PHE A 134 0.68 -9.38 6.83
CA PHE A 134 -0.76 -9.58 6.69
C PHE A 134 -1.09 -10.86 5.91
N ALA A 135 -0.38 -11.14 4.82
CA ALA A 135 -0.60 -12.35 4.04
C ALA A 135 -0.31 -13.63 4.87
N LYS A 136 0.70 -13.57 5.74
CA LYS A 136 1.09 -14.64 6.67
C LYS A 136 0.10 -14.80 7.82
N ALA A 137 -0.35 -13.70 8.43
CA ALA A 137 -1.25 -13.70 9.57
C ALA A 137 -2.35 -12.63 9.41
N PRO A 138 -3.41 -12.91 8.64
CA PRO A 138 -4.45 -11.93 8.32
C PRO A 138 -5.11 -11.37 9.58
N LYS A 139 -5.17 -10.04 9.65
CA LYS A 139 -5.82 -9.32 10.76
C LYS A 139 -7.28 -9.02 10.41
N SER A 140 -8.13 -8.92 11.43
CA SER A 140 -9.57 -8.64 11.29
C SER A 140 -10.03 -7.43 12.08
N GLY A 141 -9.19 -6.89 12.97
CA GLY A 141 -9.50 -5.73 13.81
C GLY A 141 -9.45 -4.43 13.00
N LYS A 142 -10.39 -3.52 13.28
CA LYS A 142 -10.46 -2.19 12.61
C LYS A 142 -9.20 -1.34 12.78
N ASP A 143 -8.37 -1.65 13.77
CA ASP A 143 -7.19 -0.86 14.13
C ASP A 143 -5.91 -1.36 13.44
N ASP A 144 -5.94 -2.51 12.75
CA ASP A 144 -4.79 -3.11 12.06
C ASP A 144 -4.68 -2.69 10.58
N GLN A 145 -4.74 -1.38 10.33
CA GLN A 145 -4.86 -0.77 9.00
C GLN A 145 -3.54 -0.69 8.21
N ASP A 146 -2.52 -1.46 8.57
CA ASP A 146 -1.19 -1.37 7.98
C ASP A 146 -1.21 -1.50 6.44
N ILE A 147 -1.93 -2.50 5.95
CA ILE A 147 -2.06 -2.77 4.50
C ILE A 147 -2.79 -1.66 3.73
N LYS A 148 -3.63 -0.85 4.39
CA LYS A 148 -4.29 0.31 3.75
C LYS A 148 -3.24 1.36 3.37
N TRP A 149 -2.39 1.73 4.32
CA TRP A 149 -1.38 2.75 4.10
C TRP A 149 -0.27 2.25 3.18
N ALA A 150 0.12 0.97 3.30
CA ALA A 150 1.04 0.34 2.36
C ALA A 150 0.50 0.35 0.92
N ALA A 151 -0.80 0.06 0.72
CA ALA A 151 -1.43 0.11 -0.59
C ALA A 151 -1.44 1.52 -1.19
N ILE A 152 -1.88 2.52 -0.40
CA ILE A 152 -1.88 3.93 -0.82
C ILE A 152 -0.46 4.37 -1.21
N ALA A 153 0.54 4.08 -0.37
CA ALA A 153 1.93 4.46 -0.65
C ALA A 153 2.50 3.77 -1.89
N THR A 154 2.14 2.50 -2.10
CA THR A 154 2.53 1.72 -3.30
C THR A 154 2.04 2.38 -4.58
N ALA A 155 0.78 2.82 -4.61
CA ALA A 155 0.19 3.51 -5.75
C ALA A 155 0.81 4.92 -5.93
N ASP A 156 0.86 5.72 -4.87
CA ASP A 156 1.41 7.08 -4.87
C ASP A 156 2.87 7.13 -5.37
N ALA A 157 3.71 6.20 -4.92
CA ALA A 157 5.12 6.12 -5.28
C ALA A 157 5.40 5.22 -6.49
N LYS A 158 4.36 4.61 -7.09
CA LYS A 158 4.43 3.69 -8.24
C LYS A 158 5.43 2.55 -8.03
N LEU A 159 5.29 1.85 -6.91
CA LEU A 159 6.21 0.76 -6.50
C LEU A 159 5.80 -0.57 -7.14
N GLU A 160 6.11 -0.74 -8.42
CA GLU A 160 5.75 -1.93 -9.20
C GLU A 160 6.33 -3.25 -8.63
N SER A 161 7.47 -3.17 -7.93
CA SER A 161 8.09 -4.29 -7.20
C SER A 161 7.17 -4.91 -6.14
N LEU A 162 6.22 -4.13 -5.60
CA LEU A 162 5.28 -4.58 -4.57
C LEU A 162 4.04 -5.25 -5.14
N ALA A 163 3.93 -5.38 -6.48
CA ALA A 163 2.78 -6.02 -7.11
C ALA A 163 2.51 -7.43 -6.58
N GLY A 164 3.54 -8.26 -6.39
CA GLY A 164 3.41 -9.61 -5.82
C GLY A 164 2.86 -9.60 -4.39
N PRO A 165 3.57 -9.00 -3.43
CA PRO A 165 3.12 -8.90 -2.03
C PRO A 165 1.72 -8.29 -1.88
N MET A 166 1.42 -7.23 -2.64
CA MET A 166 0.10 -6.58 -2.62
C MET A 166 -1.02 -7.54 -3.07
N LEU A 167 -0.78 -8.36 -4.10
CA LEU A 167 -1.74 -9.37 -4.57
C LEU A 167 -1.95 -10.50 -3.56
N GLU A 168 -0.89 -10.92 -2.86
CA GLU A 168 -0.99 -11.93 -1.80
C GLU A 168 -1.85 -11.42 -0.64
N ALA A 169 -1.61 -10.18 -0.19
CA ALA A 169 -2.42 -9.51 0.82
C ALA A 169 -3.88 -9.37 0.37
N PHE A 170 -4.13 -8.96 -0.88
CA PHE A 170 -5.48 -8.90 -1.47
C PHE A 170 -6.22 -10.24 -1.36
N GLY A 171 -5.54 -11.34 -1.70
CA GLY A 171 -6.12 -12.68 -1.65
C GLY A 171 -6.50 -13.16 -0.24
N LYS A 172 -5.99 -12.51 0.81
CA LYS A 172 -6.31 -12.80 2.21
C LYS A 172 -7.26 -11.79 2.84
N LEU A 173 -7.47 -10.63 2.23
CA LEU A 173 -8.33 -9.58 2.76
C LEU A 173 -9.80 -10.00 2.70
N ARG A 174 -10.44 -10.04 3.87
CA ARG A 174 -11.87 -10.38 4.04
C ARG A 174 -12.67 -9.10 4.26
N ALA A 175 -13.49 -8.72 3.29
CA ALA A 175 -14.35 -7.53 3.36
C ALA A 175 -15.40 -7.62 4.47
N SER A 176 -15.79 -8.82 4.88
CA SER A 176 -16.73 -9.07 5.98
C SER A 176 -16.20 -8.73 7.37
N THR A 177 -14.86 -8.61 7.53
CA THR A 177 -14.24 -8.29 8.82
C THR A 177 -14.31 -6.80 9.15
N MET A 178 -14.07 -6.45 10.43
CA MET A 178 -14.01 -5.04 10.84
C MET A 178 -12.89 -4.28 10.12
N LEU A 179 -11.74 -4.93 9.92
CA LEU A 179 -10.65 -4.39 9.10
C LEU A 179 -11.11 -4.19 7.66
N GLY A 180 -11.71 -5.22 7.07
CA GLY A 180 -12.25 -5.21 5.72
C GLY A 180 -13.09 -3.96 5.47
N GLY A 181 -14.09 -3.73 6.32
CA GLY A 181 -14.99 -2.58 6.24
C GLY A 181 -14.31 -1.21 6.21
N VAL A 182 -13.10 -1.08 6.74
CA VAL A 182 -12.31 0.16 6.75
C VAL A 182 -11.33 0.23 5.57
N VAL A 183 -10.76 -0.90 5.16
CA VAL A 183 -9.60 -0.95 4.27
C VAL A 183 -9.95 -1.25 2.81
N TYR A 184 -10.99 -2.05 2.53
CA TYR A 184 -11.17 -2.63 1.19
C TYR A 184 -11.30 -1.58 0.08
N LYS A 185 -11.87 -0.41 0.36
CA LYS A 185 -12.08 0.66 -0.63
C LYS A 185 -10.76 1.27 -1.07
N ASP A 186 -9.95 1.71 -0.10
CA ASP A 186 -8.66 2.34 -0.35
C ASP A 186 -7.69 1.33 -0.97
N PHE A 187 -7.72 0.08 -0.49
CA PHE A 187 -6.89 -0.99 -1.04
C PHE A 187 -7.25 -1.29 -2.50
N ASN A 188 -8.53 -1.40 -2.83
CA ASN A 188 -8.98 -1.62 -4.21
C ASN A 188 -8.64 -0.43 -5.12
N ALA A 189 -8.85 0.80 -4.65
CA ALA A 189 -8.48 2.00 -5.39
C ALA A 189 -6.99 2.00 -5.75
N ALA A 190 -6.12 1.71 -4.79
CA ALA A 190 -4.68 1.61 -5.01
C ALA A 190 -4.31 0.53 -6.05
N MET A 191 -4.94 -0.65 -6.00
CA MET A 191 -4.71 -1.69 -7.02
C MET A 191 -5.15 -1.24 -8.43
N LEU A 192 -6.25 -0.47 -8.54
CA LEU A 192 -6.75 0.05 -9.82
C LEU A 192 -5.91 1.20 -10.38
N GLU A 193 -5.18 1.92 -9.53
CA GLU A 193 -4.24 2.98 -9.92
C GLU A 193 -2.90 2.42 -10.43
N LEU A 194 -2.45 1.29 -9.89
CA LEU A 194 -1.22 0.62 -10.31
C LEU A 194 -1.48 -0.83 -10.79
N PRO A 195 -2.23 -1.04 -11.88
CA PRO A 195 -2.52 -2.38 -12.38
C PRO A 195 -1.26 -3.09 -12.89
N SER A 196 -1.00 -4.30 -12.41
CA SER A 196 0.10 -5.14 -12.90
C SER A 196 -0.41 -6.29 -13.78
N LYS A 197 0.23 -6.50 -14.93
CA LYS A 197 -0.01 -7.67 -15.80
C LYS A 197 0.27 -9.00 -15.10
N SER A 198 1.20 -9.01 -14.13
CA SER A 198 1.52 -10.22 -13.37
C SER A 198 0.34 -10.76 -12.56
N TRP A 199 -0.69 -9.94 -12.31
CA TRP A 199 -1.87 -10.34 -11.55
C TRP A 199 -2.86 -11.18 -12.35
N ALA A 200 -2.86 -11.09 -13.68
CA ALA A 200 -3.92 -11.67 -14.51
C ALA A 200 -4.20 -13.16 -14.21
N PRO A 201 -3.21 -14.07 -14.10
CA PRO A 201 -3.50 -15.48 -13.80
C PRO A 201 -4.20 -15.67 -12.44
N ALA A 202 -3.77 -14.95 -11.40
CA ALA A 202 -4.33 -15.06 -10.07
C ALA A 202 -5.73 -14.44 -9.95
N LEU A 203 -5.99 -13.36 -10.69
CA LEU A 203 -7.31 -12.72 -10.76
C LEU A 203 -8.30 -13.59 -11.55
N ILE A 204 -7.86 -14.21 -12.65
CA ILE A 204 -8.67 -15.19 -13.40
C ILE A 204 -9.06 -16.36 -12.49
N GLN A 205 -8.12 -16.90 -11.72
CA GLN A 205 -8.40 -17.97 -10.75
C GLN A 205 -9.46 -17.52 -9.73
N LYS A 206 -9.34 -16.31 -9.18
CA LYS A 206 -10.27 -15.78 -8.17
C LYS A 206 -11.66 -15.56 -8.77
N LEU A 207 -11.72 -15.05 -9.99
CA LEU A 207 -12.96 -14.88 -10.75
C LEU A 207 -13.63 -16.22 -11.09
N GLY A 208 -12.84 -17.27 -11.28
CA GLY A 208 -13.32 -18.63 -11.56
C GLY A 208 -13.89 -19.37 -10.35
N ALA A 209 -13.64 -18.90 -9.12
CA ALA A 209 -14.17 -19.52 -7.91
C ALA A 209 -15.71 -19.49 -7.87
N GLU A 210 -16.31 -20.49 -7.23
CA GLU A 210 -17.76 -20.54 -7.03
C GLU A 210 -18.23 -19.39 -6.11
N MET A 211 -19.45 -18.91 -6.35
CA MET A 211 -20.09 -17.89 -5.53
C MET A 211 -21.42 -18.43 -5.02
N THR A 212 -21.60 -18.48 -3.71
CA THR A 212 -22.77 -19.11 -3.07
C THR A 212 -23.62 -18.07 -2.37
N ARG A 213 -24.82 -17.80 -2.91
CA ARG A 213 -25.75 -16.86 -2.28
C ARG A 213 -26.31 -17.41 -0.96
N PRO A 214 -26.36 -16.60 0.11
CA PRO A 214 -26.97 -17.01 1.36
C PRO A 214 -28.48 -17.22 1.13
N GLN A 215 -28.97 -18.42 1.46
CA GLN A 215 -30.40 -18.75 1.37
C GLN A 215 -31.18 -18.24 2.59
N ASN A 216 -30.48 -18.07 3.72
CA ASN A 216 -31.06 -17.63 4.98
C ASN A 216 -30.41 -16.31 5.42
N ALA A 217 -31.23 -15.27 5.54
CA ALA A 217 -30.80 -13.94 5.98
C ALA A 217 -30.29 -13.89 7.43
N LYS A 218 -30.47 -14.97 8.21
CA LYS A 218 -29.96 -15.08 9.59
C LYS A 218 -28.62 -15.82 9.67
N ASP A 219 -28.17 -16.46 8.60
CA ASP A 219 -26.89 -17.16 8.57
C ASP A 219 -25.75 -16.16 8.34
N LYS A 220 -25.21 -15.65 9.45
CA LYS A 220 -24.12 -14.67 9.44
C LYS A 220 -22.86 -15.20 8.77
N SER A 221 -22.60 -16.51 8.82
CA SER A 221 -21.41 -17.10 8.21
C SER A 221 -21.55 -17.08 6.69
N ALA A 222 -22.67 -17.58 6.17
CA ALA A 222 -22.95 -17.59 4.74
C ALA A 222 -22.99 -16.16 4.16
N ILE A 223 -23.52 -15.19 4.92
CA ILE A 223 -23.50 -13.77 4.52
C ILE A 223 -22.06 -13.25 4.44
N SER A 224 -21.23 -13.54 5.45
CA SER A 224 -19.84 -13.08 5.49
C SER A 224 -19.02 -13.67 4.34
N ASP A 225 -19.16 -14.97 4.09
CA ASP A 225 -18.48 -15.66 3.00
C ASP A 225 -18.92 -15.12 1.63
N TYR A 226 -20.23 -14.85 1.46
CA TYR A 226 -20.74 -14.23 0.24
C TYR A 226 -20.18 -12.82 0.01
N MET A 227 -20.11 -11.99 1.07
CA MET A 227 -19.52 -10.65 1.00
C MET A 227 -18.05 -10.71 0.57
N ASP A 228 -17.29 -11.67 1.10
CA ASP A 228 -15.88 -11.85 0.75
C ASP A 228 -15.71 -12.33 -0.70
N GLN A 229 -16.51 -13.31 -1.14
CA GLN A 229 -16.56 -13.76 -2.53
C GLN A 229 -16.93 -12.62 -3.49
N GLN A 230 -17.92 -11.82 -3.13
CA GLN A 230 -18.37 -10.67 -3.92
C GLN A 230 -17.25 -9.64 -4.05
N PHE A 231 -16.57 -9.33 -2.94
CA PHE A 231 -15.44 -8.42 -2.92
C PHE A 231 -14.31 -8.90 -3.84
N TRP A 232 -13.87 -10.15 -3.70
CA TRP A 232 -12.78 -10.69 -4.50
C TRP A 232 -13.11 -10.75 -5.98
N GLN A 233 -14.29 -11.25 -6.35
CA GLN A 233 -14.66 -11.40 -7.75
C GLN A 233 -14.94 -10.07 -8.44
N THR A 234 -15.56 -9.11 -7.73
CA THR A 234 -15.77 -7.75 -8.25
C THR A 234 -14.45 -7.04 -8.50
N THR A 235 -13.53 -7.11 -7.52
CA THR A 235 -12.21 -6.48 -7.65
C THR A 235 -11.38 -7.15 -8.74
N ALA A 236 -11.40 -8.50 -8.82
CA ALA A 236 -10.70 -9.22 -9.87
C ALA A 236 -11.23 -8.90 -11.27
N ALA A 237 -12.55 -8.82 -11.44
CA ALA A 237 -13.15 -8.41 -12.70
C ALA A 237 -12.69 -7.00 -13.11
N ALA A 238 -12.76 -6.03 -12.19
CA ALA A 238 -12.36 -4.65 -12.46
C ALA A 238 -10.87 -4.55 -12.84
N LEU A 239 -10.00 -5.23 -12.09
CA LEU A 239 -8.56 -5.25 -12.36
C LEU A 239 -8.23 -5.89 -13.71
N LEU A 240 -8.88 -6.99 -14.09
CA LEU A 240 -8.67 -7.61 -15.42
C LEU A 240 -9.02 -6.64 -16.56
N GLY A 241 -10.09 -5.85 -16.42
CA GLY A 241 -10.44 -4.79 -17.35
C GLY A 241 -9.36 -3.72 -17.46
N ARG A 242 -8.84 -3.25 -16.32
CA ARG A 242 -7.76 -2.25 -16.25
C ARG A 242 -6.42 -2.76 -16.78
N ILE A 243 -6.09 -4.02 -16.54
CA ILE A 243 -4.87 -4.66 -17.03
C ILE A 243 -4.92 -4.80 -18.56
N GLY A 244 -6.10 -5.06 -19.12
CA GLY A 244 -6.29 -5.17 -20.57
C GLY A 244 -5.76 -6.48 -21.18
N ASP A 245 -5.57 -7.53 -20.36
CA ASP A 245 -5.09 -8.84 -20.84
C ASP A 245 -6.24 -9.62 -21.53
N PRO A 246 -6.10 -10.00 -22.82
CA PRO A 246 -7.08 -10.83 -23.52
C PRO A 246 -7.44 -12.15 -22.82
N ALA A 247 -6.55 -12.70 -21.99
CA ALA A 247 -6.83 -13.89 -21.20
C ALA A 247 -8.02 -13.71 -20.23
N GLY A 248 -8.35 -12.46 -19.88
CA GLY A 248 -9.52 -12.12 -19.04
C GLY A 248 -10.87 -12.25 -19.77
N VAL A 249 -10.90 -12.29 -21.11
CA VAL A 249 -12.15 -12.25 -21.89
C VAL A 249 -13.06 -13.44 -21.58
N GLU A 250 -12.55 -14.67 -21.71
CA GLU A 250 -13.37 -15.87 -21.49
C GLU A 250 -13.88 -15.97 -20.04
N PRO A 251 -13.05 -15.77 -18.99
CA PRO A 251 -13.51 -15.70 -17.61
C PRO A 251 -14.61 -14.66 -17.37
N LEU A 252 -14.47 -13.44 -17.91
CA LEU A 252 -15.46 -12.38 -17.76
C LEU A 252 -16.79 -12.73 -18.47
N ILE A 253 -16.74 -13.37 -19.65
CA ILE A 253 -17.95 -13.88 -20.32
C ILE A 253 -18.62 -14.95 -19.45
N LYS A 254 -17.85 -15.87 -18.85
CA LYS A 254 -18.42 -16.91 -17.95
C LYS A 254 -19.15 -16.30 -16.75
N VAL A 255 -18.64 -15.20 -16.19
CA VAL A 255 -19.31 -14.47 -15.10
C VAL A 255 -20.69 -13.97 -15.53
N LEU A 256 -20.80 -13.36 -16.71
CA LEU A 256 -22.08 -12.86 -17.23
C LEU A 256 -23.13 -13.96 -17.47
N LEU A 257 -22.70 -15.21 -17.62
CA LEU A 257 -23.56 -16.36 -17.87
C LEU A 257 -23.92 -17.12 -16.60
N ASP A 258 -23.21 -16.86 -15.50
CA ASP A 258 -23.45 -17.51 -14.22
C ASP A 258 -24.49 -16.70 -13.42
N PRO A 259 -25.70 -17.25 -13.19
CA PRO A 259 -26.73 -16.57 -12.44
C PRO A 259 -26.35 -16.37 -10.97
N ALA A 260 -25.44 -17.17 -10.42
CA ALA A 260 -24.95 -17.00 -9.05
C ALA A 260 -24.12 -15.72 -8.90
N LYS A 261 -23.51 -15.24 -9.99
CA LYS A 261 -22.61 -14.08 -10.02
C LYS A 261 -23.25 -12.77 -10.48
N VAL A 262 -24.58 -12.64 -10.38
CA VAL A 262 -25.32 -11.44 -10.83
C VAL A 262 -24.73 -10.13 -10.30
N ASP A 263 -24.26 -10.13 -9.06
CA ASP A 263 -23.70 -8.94 -8.41
C ASP A 263 -22.34 -8.51 -9.00
N VAL A 264 -21.68 -9.40 -9.76
CA VAL A 264 -20.42 -9.15 -10.46
C VAL A 264 -20.66 -8.79 -11.93
N HIS A 265 -21.88 -8.98 -12.45
CA HIS A 265 -22.18 -8.82 -13.89
C HIS A 265 -21.88 -7.42 -14.41
N ALA A 266 -22.31 -6.38 -13.69
CA ALA A 266 -22.09 -5.00 -14.10
C ALA A 266 -20.59 -4.70 -14.28
N THR A 267 -19.78 -5.11 -13.30
CA THR A 267 -18.32 -4.94 -13.34
C THR A 267 -17.70 -5.76 -14.47
N ALA A 268 -18.13 -7.02 -14.65
CA ALA A 268 -17.62 -7.87 -15.73
C ALA A 268 -17.91 -7.28 -17.12
N MET A 269 -19.10 -6.70 -17.29
CA MET A 269 -19.49 -6.01 -18.52
C MET A 269 -18.62 -4.79 -18.79
N VAL A 270 -18.41 -3.93 -17.78
CA VAL A 270 -17.51 -2.77 -17.88
C VAL A 270 -16.09 -3.20 -18.24
N SER A 271 -15.58 -4.27 -17.63
CA SER A 271 -14.24 -4.79 -17.91
C SER A 271 -14.10 -5.33 -19.33
N LEU A 272 -15.13 -5.99 -19.88
CA LEU A 272 -15.15 -6.40 -21.29
C LEU A 272 -15.15 -5.20 -22.24
N ILE A 273 -15.85 -4.13 -21.91
CA ILE A 273 -15.82 -2.87 -22.67
C ILE A 273 -14.41 -2.28 -22.66
N GLN A 274 -13.74 -2.27 -21.50
CA GLN A 274 -12.36 -1.80 -21.36
C GLN A 274 -11.36 -2.63 -22.19
N LEU A 275 -11.57 -3.96 -22.27
CA LEU A 275 -10.76 -4.84 -23.11
C LEU A 275 -10.94 -4.56 -24.61
N GLY A 276 -12.12 -4.13 -25.04
CA GLY A 276 -12.37 -3.70 -26.41
C GLY A 276 -12.37 -4.86 -27.43
N LYS A 277 -11.56 -4.77 -28.48
CA LYS A 277 -11.58 -5.71 -29.61
C LYS A 277 -11.43 -7.18 -29.20
N PRO A 278 -10.48 -7.58 -28.33
CA PRO A 278 -10.42 -8.95 -27.79
C PRO A 278 -11.73 -9.46 -27.21
N ALA A 279 -12.51 -8.62 -26.52
CA ALA A 279 -13.79 -9.01 -25.96
C ALA A 279 -14.83 -9.27 -27.06
N SER A 280 -14.87 -8.43 -28.11
CA SER A 280 -15.76 -8.64 -29.25
C SER A 280 -15.43 -9.94 -30.00
N ASP A 281 -14.16 -10.19 -30.28
CA ASP A 281 -13.69 -11.41 -30.96
C ASP A 281 -14.01 -12.66 -30.14
N GLY A 282 -13.78 -12.59 -28.82
CA GLY A 282 -14.13 -13.64 -27.88
C GLY A 282 -15.63 -13.93 -27.84
N ALA A 283 -16.48 -12.90 -27.79
CA ALA A 283 -17.93 -13.04 -27.83
C ALA A 283 -18.41 -13.67 -29.15
N PHE A 284 -17.87 -13.27 -30.30
CA PHE A 284 -18.19 -13.89 -31.59
C PHE A 284 -17.72 -15.34 -31.68
N SER A 285 -16.57 -15.68 -31.11
CA SER A 285 -16.10 -17.07 -31.02
C SER A 285 -17.05 -17.90 -30.16
N TRP A 286 -17.49 -17.34 -29.03
CA TRP A 286 -18.39 -18.00 -28.08
C TRP A 286 -19.77 -18.28 -28.71
N LEU A 287 -20.38 -17.27 -29.35
CA LEU A 287 -21.68 -17.38 -30.03
C LEU A 287 -21.70 -18.39 -31.19
N ARG A 288 -20.56 -18.56 -31.87
CA ARG A 288 -20.39 -19.53 -32.98
C ARG A 288 -20.17 -20.98 -32.52
N GLY A 289 -20.24 -21.26 -31.22
CA GLY A 289 -20.19 -22.63 -30.70
C GLY A 289 -18.78 -23.20 -30.54
N LYS A 290 -17.75 -22.33 -30.44
CA LYS A 290 -16.41 -22.76 -29.99
C LYS A 290 -16.08 -22.17 -28.60
N PRO A 291 -16.63 -22.77 -27.53
CA PRO A 291 -15.91 -22.81 -26.25
C PRO A 291 -15.70 -24.25 -25.77
N LYS A 292 -14.50 -24.56 -25.27
CA LYS A 292 -14.27 -25.76 -24.46
C LYS A 292 -14.99 -25.57 -23.11
N GLY A 293 -16.19 -26.12 -22.96
CA GLY A 293 -16.93 -26.14 -21.67
C GLY A 293 -18.31 -25.48 -21.68
N CYS A 294 -19.13 -25.68 -22.72
CA CYS A 294 -20.52 -25.18 -22.71
C CYS A 294 -21.42 -25.94 -21.73
N SER A 295 -22.01 -25.20 -20.79
CA SER A 295 -23.30 -25.49 -20.14
C SER A 295 -24.46 -25.24 -21.13
N PRO A 296 -25.66 -25.86 -20.98
CA PRO A 296 -26.72 -25.95 -22.01
C PRO A 296 -27.26 -24.62 -22.57
N PHE A 297 -26.98 -23.50 -21.91
CA PHE A 297 -27.50 -22.17 -22.26
C PHE A 297 -26.93 -21.58 -23.56
N ALA A 298 -25.69 -21.93 -23.94
CA ALA A 298 -25.11 -21.46 -25.21
C ALA A 298 -25.84 -22.04 -26.43
N SER A 299 -26.31 -23.29 -26.31
CA SER A 299 -27.02 -24.02 -27.36
C SER A 299 -28.46 -23.55 -27.59
N SER A 300 -29.08 -22.85 -26.62
CA SER A 300 -30.40 -22.26 -26.77
C SER A 300 -30.32 -20.87 -27.42
N ALA A 301 -29.35 -20.03 -27.05
CA ALA A 301 -29.14 -18.71 -27.66
C ALA A 301 -28.73 -18.81 -29.15
N SER A 302 -27.84 -19.74 -29.50
CA SER A 302 -27.41 -19.95 -30.89
C SER A 302 -28.58 -20.42 -31.79
N ARG A 303 -29.52 -21.19 -31.24
CA ARG A 303 -30.74 -21.64 -31.95
C ARG A 303 -31.72 -20.52 -32.24
N ILE A 304 -31.79 -19.49 -31.38
CA ILE A 304 -32.68 -18.33 -31.58
C ILE A 304 -32.12 -17.43 -32.69
N SER A 305 -30.80 -17.21 -32.73
CA SER A 305 -30.15 -16.35 -33.73
C SER A 305 -30.17 -16.95 -35.14
N LEU A 306 -29.93 -18.26 -35.30
CA LEU A 306 -29.96 -18.93 -36.61
C LEU A 306 -31.36 -18.97 -37.27
N ARG A 307 -32.44 -18.80 -36.49
CA ARG A 307 -33.81 -18.74 -37.03
C ARG A 307 -34.16 -17.35 -37.57
N ALA A 308 -33.51 -16.29 -37.07
CA ALA A 308 -33.74 -14.91 -37.49
C ALA A 308 -32.98 -14.51 -38.77
N VAL A 309 -31.92 -15.24 -39.13
CA VAL A 309 -31.02 -14.90 -40.27
C VAL A 309 -31.33 -15.68 -41.56
N ARG A 310 -32.35 -16.56 -41.59
CA ARG A 310 -32.82 -17.10 -42.88
C ARG A 310 -33.56 -16.01 -43.65
N PRO A 311 -33.15 -15.64 -44.87
CA PRO A 311 -33.96 -14.78 -45.70
C PRO A 311 -35.32 -15.45 -45.91
N ARG A 312 -36.41 -14.73 -45.68
CA ARG A 312 -37.74 -15.12 -46.16
C ARG A 312 -37.65 -15.21 -47.67
N THR A 313 -37.36 -16.39 -48.21
CA THR A 313 -37.54 -16.66 -49.63
C THR A 313 -39.03 -16.54 -49.91
N SER A 314 -39.36 -15.53 -50.71
CA SER A 314 -40.70 -15.23 -51.18
C SER A 314 -41.32 -16.48 -51.81
N ARG A 315 -42.30 -17.06 -51.11
CA ARG A 315 -43.22 -18.07 -51.66
C ARG A 315 -44.11 -17.34 -52.67
N ALA A 316 -43.61 -17.17 -53.89
CA ALA A 316 -44.40 -16.67 -55.02
C ALA A 316 -45.54 -17.66 -55.26
N ARG A 317 -46.77 -17.18 -55.06
CA ARG A 317 -48.02 -17.87 -55.35
C ARG A 317 -48.01 -18.36 -56.80
N ARG A 318 -47.98 -19.68 -57.01
CA ARG A 318 -48.63 -20.26 -58.19
C ARG A 318 -50.13 -20.07 -58.05
N ARG A 319 -50.71 -19.13 -58.81
CA ARG A 319 -52.13 -19.12 -59.17
C ARG A 319 -52.28 -18.70 -60.63
N ARG A 320 -52.76 -19.68 -61.43
CA ARG A 320 -53.54 -19.57 -62.67
C ARG A 320 -52.89 -18.82 -63.85
N ARG A 321 -52.59 -19.52 -64.94
CA ARG A 321 -53.54 -19.99 -65.96
C ARG A 321 -53.00 -21.27 -66.60
#